data_AF-A0A9W4G9D7-F1
#
_entry.id   AF-A0A9W4G9D7-F1
#
_cell.length_a   1.000
_cell.length_b   1.000
_cell.length_c   1.000
_cell.angle_alpha   90.00
_cell.angle_beta   90.00
_cell.angle_gamma   90.00
#
_symmetry.space_group_name_H-M   'P 1'
#
loop_
_entity.id
_entity.type
_entity.pdbx_description
1 polymer ?
#
loop_
_entity_poly.entity_id
_entity_poly.type
_entity_poly.pdbx_seq_one_letter_code
_entity_poly.pdbx_strand_id
1 'polypeptide(L)' 'MGRKRDLRQVDAIAKEFKMGGELRIAFGLFLEEEKKNGYGGTLNRRGDFTYEELRQKAQEFLEDL' A
#
# COMPACT_ATOMS: atom_id res chain seq x y z
N MET A 1 -7.40 5.42 10.29
CA MET A 1 -7.63 4.23 9.46
C MET A 1 -8.79 4.47 8.50
N GLY A 2 -8.46 4.73 7.23
CA GLY A 2 -9.42 5.03 6.18
C GLY A 2 -10.34 3.83 5.90
N ARG A 3 -11.64 4.14 5.81
CA ARG A 3 -12.74 3.21 6.02
C ARG A 3 -13.01 2.42 4.73
N LYS A 4 -12.71 1.12 4.72
CA LYS A 4 -13.06 0.10 3.69
C LYS A 4 -12.47 0.25 2.27
N ARG A 5 -12.24 1.45 1.73
CA ARG A 5 -11.77 1.62 0.34
C ARG A 5 -10.29 1.29 0.19
N ASP A 6 -9.47 1.74 1.14
CA ASP A 6 -8.03 1.45 1.17
C ASP A 6 -7.77 -0.05 1.29
N LEU A 7 -8.52 -0.75 2.15
CA LEU A 7 -8.43 -2.20 2.30
C LEU A 7 -8.74 -2.95 1.00
N ARG A 8 -9.70 -2.47 0.19
CA ARG A 8 -10.01 -3.07 -1.11
C ARG A 8 -8.89 -2.85 -2.13
N GLN A 9 -8.24 -1.70 -2.11
CA GLN A 9 -7.12 -1.42 -3.01
C GLN A 9 -5.89 -2.25 -2.62
N VAL A 10 -5.58 -2.33 -1.32
CA VAL A 10 -4.53 -3.21 -0.80
C VAL A 10 -4.82 -4.68 -1.13
N ASP A 11 -6.08 -5.14 -1.01
CA ASP A 11 -6.47 -6.50 -1.41
C ASP A 11 -6.27 -6.76 -2.91
N ALA A 12 -6.62 -5.79 -3.75
CA ALA A 12 -6.46 -5.90 -5.19
C ALA A 12 -4.97 -5.97 -5.57
N ILE A 13 -4.14 -5.11 -4.99
CA ILE A 13 -2.69 -5.12 -5.16
C ILE A 13 -2.08 -6.42 -4.65
N ALA A 14 -2.46 -6.88 -3.46
CA ALA A 14 -1.99 -8.15 -2.92
C ALA A 14 -2.31 -9.32 -3.86
N LYS A 15 -3.48 -9.32 -4.51
CA LYS A 15 -3.81 -10.31 -5.54
C LYS A 15 -2.99 -10.14 -6.83
N GLU A 16 -2.80 -8.91 -7.30
CA GLU A 16 -2.03 -8.59 -8.50
C GLU A 16 -0.59 -9.10 -8.38
N PHE A 17 0.04 -8.87 -7.23
CA PHE A 17 1.41 -9.29 -6.94
C PHE A 17 1.52 -10.67 -6.28
N LYS A 18 0.41 -11.42 -6.18
CA LYS A 18 0.36 -12.75 -5.54
C LYS A 18 0.93 -12.77 -4.11
N MET A 19 0.75 -11.67 -3.37
CA MET A 19 1.11 -11.58 -1.96
C MET A 19 0.23 -12.54 -1.15
N GLY A 20 0.88 -13.45 -0.42
CA GLY A 20 0.21 -14.29 0.57
C GLY A 20 -0.33 -13.48 1.75
N GLY A 21 -1.05 -14.13 2.67
CA GLY A 21 -1.67 -13.47 3.83
C GLY A 21 -0.67 -12.69 4.69
N GLU A 22 0.53 -13.25 4.92
CA GLU A 22 1.59 -12.61 5.69
C GLU A 22 2.20 -11.42 4.95
N LEU A 23 2.50 -11.56 3.65
CA LEU A 23 3.01 -10.47 2.81
C LEU A 23 2.01 -9.32 2.70
N ARG A 24 0.71 -9.62 2.61
CA ARG A 24 -0.34 -8.60 2.62
C ARG A 24 -0.35 -7.80 3.92
N ILE A 25 -0.17 -8.46 5.07
CA ILE A 25 -0.12 -7.79 6.38
C ILE A 25 1.15 -6.93 6.46
N ALA A 26 2.31 -7.50 6.10
CA ALA A 26 3.57 -6.78 6.07
C ALA A 26 3.52 -5.56 5.12
N PHE A 27 2.92 -5.70 3.95
CA PHE A 27 2.70 -4.60 3.02
C PHE A 27 1.80 -3.52 3.61
N GLY A 28 0.76 -3.89 4.35
CA GLY A 28 -0.07 -2.92 5.09
C GLY A 28 0.72 -2.12 6.13
N LEU A 29 1.60 -2.79 6.88
CA LEU A 29 2.48 -2.15 7.87
C LEU A 29 3.50 -1.22 7.20
N PHE A 30 4.10 -1.65 6.09
CA PHE A 30 4.99 -0.84 5.27
C PHE A 30 4.33 0.48 4.83
N LEU A 31 3.09 0.42 4.33
CA LEU A 31 2.36 1.62 3.93
C LEU A 31 2.06 2.57 5.10
N GLU A 32 1.81 2.04 6.30
CA GLU A 32 1.63 2.88 7.49
C GLU A 32 2.93 3.56 7.94
N GLU A 33 4.05 2.84 7.84
CA GLU A 33 5.38 3.38 8.14
C GLU A 33 5.77 4.48 7.13
N GLU A 34 5.55 4.26 5.84
CA GLU A 34 5.77 5.26 4.80
C GLU A 34 4.95 6.53 5.05
N LYS A 35 3.67 6.39 5.40
CA LYS A 35 2.83 7.54 5.79
C LYS A 35 3.38 8.27 7.02
N LYS A 36 3.89 7.53 8.01
CA LYS A 36 4.48 8.10 9.22
C LYS A 36 5.79 8.86 8.94
N ASN A 37 6.57 8.39 7.97
CA ASN A 37 7.80 9.03 7.51
C ASN A 37 7.54 10.23 6.57
N GLY A 38 6.27 10.53 6.24
CA GLY A 38 5.88 11.64 5.39
C GLY A 38 5.77 11.28 3.91
N TYR A 39 6.02 10.04 3.53
CA TYR A 39 5.84 9.50 2.18
C TYR A 39 4.38 9.07 1.95
N GLY A 40 3.43 9.94 2.29
CA GLY A 40 2.00 9.71 2.02
C GLY A 40 1.66 9.81 0.53
N GLY A 41 0.38 9.60 0.20
CA GLY A 41 -0.08 9.77 -1.19
C GLY A 41 0.04 11.22 -1.64
N THR A 42 0.69 11.43 -2.77
CA THR A 42 0.97 12.73 -3.37
C THR A 42 0.00 13.06 -4.51
N LEU A 43 -0.58 12.04 -5.14
CA LEU A 43 -1.46 12.18 -6.30
C LEU A 43 -2.88 12.66 -5.97
N ASN A 44 -3.22 12.86 -4.68
CA ASN A 44 -4.49 13.47 -4.29
C ASN A 44 -4.35 14.45 -3.12
N ARG A 45 -5.33 15.36 -3.01
CA ARG A 45 -5.39 16.35 -1.91
C ARG A 45 -5.69 15.74 -0.54
N ARG A 46 -5.99 14.44 -0.44
CA ARG A 46 -6.30 13.76 0.81
C ARG A 46 -5.06 13.22 1.52
N GLY A 47 -3.94 13.06 0.82
CA GLY A 47 -2.73 12.45 1.37
C GLY A 47 -2.78 10.91 1.41
N ASP A 48 -3.81 10.30 0.80
CA ASP A 48 -3.95 8.85 0.74
C ASP A 48 -3.31 8.30 -0.53
N PHE A 49 -2.69 7.13 -0.44
CA PHE A 49 -2.15 6.49 -1.65
C PHE A 49 -3.28 6.17 -2.63
N THR A 50 -3.09 6.61 -3.87
CA THR A 50 -3.87 6.16 -5.01
C THR A 50 -3.52 4.71 -5.37
N TYR A 51 -4.33 4.08 -6.23
CA TYR A 51 -4.04 2.72 -6.68
C TYR A 51 -2.67 2.60 -7.36
N GLU A 52 -2.28 3.60 -8.15
CA GLU A 52 -1.00 3.63 -8.85
C GLU A 52 0.18 3.73 -7.87
N GLU A 53 0.06 4.59 -6.85
CA GLU A 53 1.08 4.70 -5.80
C GLU A 53 1.17 3.41 -4.96
N LEU A 54 0.03 2.78 -4.63
CA LEU A 54 0.03 1.48 -3.96
C LEU A 54 0.73 0.41 -4.81
N ARG A 55 0.57 0.45 -6.13
CA ARG A 55 1.23 -0.49 -7.05
C ARG A 55 2.74 -0.29 -7.09
N GLN A 56 3.21 0.97 -7.13
CA GLN A 56 4.64 1.29 -7.05
C GLN A 56 5.22 0.84 -5.71
N LYS A 57 4.55 1.17 -4.60
CA LYS A 57 4.96 0.76 -3.26
C LYS A 57 4.98 -0.76 -3.08
N ALA A 58 4.05 -1.48 -3.71
CA ALA A 58 4.05 -2.95 -3.69
C ALA A 58 5.24 -3.54 -4.44
N GLN A 59 5.65 -2.91 -5.55
CA GLN A 59 6.86 -3.32 -6.26
C GLN A 59 8.11 -3.03 -5.42
N GLU A 60 8.25 -1.82 -4.85
CA GLU A 60 9.34 -1.48 -3.94
C GLU A 60 9.44 -2.47 -2.77
N PHE A 61 8.31 -2.77 -2.13
CA PHE A 61 8.23 -3.71 -1.01
C PHE A 61 8.67 -5.14 -1.39
N LEU A 62 8.44 -5.57 -2.63
CA LEU A 62 8.83 -6.90 -3.09
C LEU A 62 10.27 -6.96 -3.64
N GLU A 63 10.81 -5.84 -4.10
CA GLU A 63 12.21 -5.73 -4.52
C GLU A 63 13.17 -5.69 -3.31
N ASP A 64 12.72 -5.18 -2.17
CA ASP A 64 13.47 -5.12 -0.89
C ASP A 64 13.44 -6.44 -0.07
N LEU A 65 12.83 -7.52 -0.60
CA LEU A 65 12.53 -8.78 0.10
C LEU A 65 13.43 -9.94 -0.38
#